data_AF-A0A2K8T2E9-F1
#
_entry.id   AF-A0A2K8T2E9-F1
#
_cell.length_a   1.000
_cell.length_b   1.000
_cell.length_c   1.000
_cell.angle_alpha   90.00
_cell.angle_beta   90.00
_cell.angle_gamma   90.00
#
_symmetry.space_group_name_H-M   'P 1'
#
loop_
_entity.id
_entity.type
_entity.pdbx_description
1 polymer ?
#
loop_
_entity_poly.entity_id
_entity_poly.type
_entity_poly.pdbx_seq_one_letter_code
_entity_poly.pdbx_strand_id
1 'polypeptide(L)'
;MAKVALELPSPPKSKFTVLEGNGKVSLIDTNGHSQEQLPNVTYSVVHTTPGRVRFRLPRLRCDADYTKRLEVLLTADALVKNVRVKPAAMSVAVTYKSDKVSDAKMRSHLHDLIQAASPGFLTNSEKSGV
;
A
#
# COMPACT_ATOMS: atom_id res chain seq x y z
N MET A 1 -12.21 17.91 -47.76
CA MET A 1 -11.31 16.80 -47.35
C MET A 1 -10.48 17.27 -46.17
N ALA A 2 -10.62 16.64 -45.00
CA ALA A 2 -9.60 16.49 -43.95
C ALA A 2 -10.30 15.95 -42.68
N LYS A 3 -10.20 14.64 -42.44
CA LYS A 3 -10.60 14.01 -41.18
C LYS A 3 -9.35 13.98 -40.30
N VAL A 4 -9.25 14.92 -39.36
CA VAL A 4 -8.19 14.92 -38.35
C VAL A 4 -8.61 13.95 -37.25
N ALA A 5 -7.91 12.81 -37.16
CA ALA A 5 -8.04 11.88 -36.06
C ALA A 5 -7.17 12.39 -34.90
N LEU A 6 -7.83 12.81 -33.80
CA LEU A 6 -7.19 13.04 -32.52
C LEU A 6 -6.94 11.68 -31.86
N GLU A 7 -5.71 11.18 -32.00
CA GLU A 7 -5.27 9.97 -31.31
C GLU A 7 -4.92 10.33 -29.87
N LEU A 8 -5.80 9.93 -28.94
CA LEU A 8 -5.56 10.00 -27.51
C LEU A 8 -4.41 9.03 -27.16
N PRO A 9 -3.38 9.44 -26.41
CA PRO A 9 -2.39 8.50 -25.91
C PRO A 9 -3.09 7.50 -24.99
N SER A 10 -3.10 6.23 -25.42
CA SER A 10 -3.66 5.10 -24.68
C SER A 10 -3.05 5.02 -23.27
N PRO A 11 -3.83 4.73 -22.22
CA PRO A 11 -3.27 4.48 -20.90
C PRO A 11 -2.32 3.26 -20.95
N PRO A 12 -1.17 3.29 -20.25
CA PRO A 12 -0.28 2.15 -20.21
C PRO A 12 -1.02 0.95 -19.62
N LYS A 13 -1.08 -0.13 -20.42
CA LYS A 13 -1.61 -1.43 -20.01
C LYS A 13 -0.68 -2.02 -18.93
N SER A 14 -0.90 -1.64 -17.68
CA SER A 14 -0.42 -2.42 -16.55
C SER A 14 -1.14 -3.76 -16.60
N LYS A 15 -0.39 -4.82 -16.93
CA LYS A 15 -0.90 -6.19 -16.97
C LYS A 15 -1.18 -6.63 -15.54
N PHE A 16 -2.40 -6.39 -15.05
CA PHE A 16 -2.93 -7.12 -13.90
C PHE A 16 -3.34 -8.50 -14.37
N THR A 17 -2.42 -9.46 -14.30
CA THR A 17 -2.78 -10.87 -14.40
C THR A 17 -3.45 -11.27 -13.09
N VAL A 18 -4.78 -11.40 -13.12
CA VAL A 18 -5.55 -12.09 -12.07
C VAL A 18 -5.20 -13.57 -12.18
N LEU A 19 -4.43 -14.08 -11.23
CA LEU A 19 -4.27 -15.51 -11.00
C LEU A 19 -5.19 -15.90 -9.84
N GLU A 20 -6.33 -16.48 -10.21
CA GLU A 20 -7.23 -17.16 -9.28
C GLU A 20 -6.56 -18.48 -8.87
N GLY A 21 -6.16 -18.60 -7.60
CA GLY A 21 -5.57 -19.83 -7.05
C GLY A 21 -4.41 -19.61 -6.09
N ASN A 22 -4.74 -19.52 -4.80
CA ASN A 22 -3.95 -19.90 -3.63
C ASN A 22 -2.43 -19.57 -3.61
N GLY A 23 -2.10 -18.43 -3.00
CA GLY A 23 -1.21 -18.43 -1.84
C GLY A 23 0.31 -18.34 -2.03
N LYS A 24 0.84 -18.00 -3.21
CA LYS A 24 2.28 -17.70 -3.34
C LYS A 24 2.55 -16.68 -4.44
N VAL A 25 2.61 -15.40 -4.06
CA VAL A 25 3.17 -14.35 -4.91
C VAL A 25 4.66 -14.25 -4.57
N SER A 26 5.52 -14.73 -5.46
CA SER A 26 6.95 -14.40 -5.46
C SER A 26 7.18 -13.50 -6.65
N LEU A 27 7.47 -12.24 -6.40
CA LEU A 27 7.91 -11.29 -7.42
C LEU A 27 9.38 -11.60 -7.71
N ILE A 28 9.68 -12.06 -8.93
CA ILE A 28 11.05 -12.04 -9.46
C ILE A 28 11.09 -10.97 -10.54
N ASP A 29 11.81 -9.88 -10.28
CA ASP A 29 12.14 -8.88 -11.28
C ASP A 29 13.57 -9.15 -11.78
N THR A 30 13.68 -9.74 -12.97
CA THR A 30 14.91 -9.71 -13.76
C THR A 30 14.86 -8.47 -14.65
N ASN A 31 15.58 -7.40 -14.27
CA ASN A 31 16.48 -6.66 -15.16
C ASN A 31 17.03 -5.41 -14.45
N GLY A 32 18.35 -5.24 -14.54
CA GLY A 32 19.10 -4.17 -13.90
C GLY A 32 18.78 -2.78 -14.45
N HIS A 33 18.14 -1.98 -13.62
CA HIS A 33 18.36 -0.54 -13.59
C HIS A 33 18.24 -0.10 -12.13
N SER A 34 19.29 0.54 -11.61
CA SER A 34 19.41 0.97 -10.22
C SER A 34 18.39 2.07 -9.90
N GLN A 35 17.13 1.71 -9.76
CA GLN A 35 16.23 2.38 -8.85
C GLN A 35 16.50 1.72 -7.50
N GLU A 36 16.78 2.49 -6.45
CA GLU A 36 16.67 1.99 -5.08
C GLU A 36 15.24 1.47 -4.93
N GLN A 37 15.03 0.18 -5.22
CA GLN A 37 13.78 -0.50 -4.99
C GLN A 37 13.59 -0.49 -3.48
N LEU A 38 12.77 0.46 -3.02
CA LEU A 38 12.30 0.49 -1.65
C LEU A 38 11.90 -0.94 -1.29
N PRO A 39 12.42 -1.51 -0.18
CA PRO A 39 12.12 -2.88 0.19
C PRO A 39 10.61 -2.99 0.34
N ASN A 40 9.98 -3.67 -0.62
CA ASN A 40 8.53 -3.82 -0.67
C ASN A 40 8.09 -4.54 0.60
N VAL A 41 7.26 -3.90 1.41
CA VAL A 41 6.77 -4.49 2.65
C VAL A 41 5.86 -5.65 2.29
N THR A 42 6.29 -6.87 2.62
CA THR A 42 5.46 -8.06 2.45
C THR A 42 4.28 -8.03 3.42
N TYR A 43 3.07 -8.12 2.90
CA TYR A 43 1.86 -8.28 3.70
C TYR A 43 0.80 -9.11 2.98
N SER A 44 -0.19 -9.60 3.73
CA SER A 44 -1.36 -10.29 3.18
C SER A 44 -2.64 -9.78 3.83
N VAL A 45 -3.74 -9.82 3.09
CA VAL A 45 -5.07 -9.49 3.62
C VAL A 45 -5.67 -10.76 4.20
N VAL A 46 -5.89 -10.77 5.51
CA VAL A 46 -6.43 -11.94 6.23
C VAL A 46 -7.95 -11.95 6.20
N HIS A 47 -8.56 -10.78 6.29
CA HIS A 47 -10.01 -10.67 6.33
C HIS A 47 -10.47 -9.28 5.87
N THR A 48 -11.53 -9.24 5.08
CA THR A 48 -12.17 -8.02 4.58
C THR A 48 -13.64 -8.03 4.90
N THR A 49 -14.09 -6.96 5.53
CA THR A 49 -15.50 -6.62 5.72
C THR A 49 -15.69 -5.17 5.29
N PRO A 50 -16.86 -4.77 4.78
CA PRO A 50 -17.11 -3.36 4.48
C PRO A 50 -16.78 -2.47 5.69
N GLY A 51 -15.93 -1.46 5.48
CA GLY A 51 -15.47 -0.58 6.56
C GLY A 51 -14.41 -1.15 7.51
N ARG A 52 -13.95 -2.39 7.33
CA ARG A 52 -12.86 -2.97 8.15
C ARG A 52 -12.01 -3.98 7.42
N VAL A 53 -10.69 -3.85 7.52
CA VAL A 53 -9.73 -4.77 6.93
C VAL A 53 -8.70 -5.22 7.95
N ARG A 54 -8.31 -6.50 7.89
CA ARG A 54 -7.23 -7.06 8.70
C ARG A 54 -6.09 -7.52 7.80
N PHE A 55 -4.90 -7.01 8.07
CA PHE A 55 -3.67 -7.38 7.41
C PHE A 55 -2.79 -8.24 8.32
N ARG A 56 -2.02 -9.12 7.70
CA ARG A 56 -0.89 -9.81 8.33
C ARG A 56 0.40 -9.26 7.75
N LEU A 57 1.21 -8.66 8.61
CA LEU A 57 2.50 -8.05 8.30
C LEU A 57 3.59 -8.70 9.17
N PRO A 58 4.40 -9.61 8.63
CA PRO A 58 5.46 -10.29 9.39
C PRO A 58 6.45 -9.32 10.05
N ARG A 59 6.76 -8.19 9.39
CA ARG A 59 7.68 -7.16 9.92
C ARG A 59 7.26 -6.60 11.28
N LEU A 60 5.98 -6.62 11.64
CA LEU A 60 5.50 -6.09 12.93
C LEU A 60 6.11 -6.80 14.14
N ARG A 61 6.49 -8.08 14.00
CA ARG A 61 7.09 -8.83 15.10
C ARG A 61 8.58 -8.52 15.28
N CYS A 62 9.26 -8.15 14.21
CA CYS A 62 10.72 -7.99 14.18
C CYS A 62 11.16 -6.53 14.26
N ASP A 63 10.31 -5.58 13.87
CA ASP A 63 10.63 -4.16 13.76
C ASP A 63 9.60 -3.33 14.53
N ALA A 64 9.95 -2.98 15.77
CA ALA A 64 9.11 -2.18 16.66
C ALA A 64 9.00 -0.73 16.16
N ASP A 65 10.04 -0.19 15.53
CA ASP A 65 10.04 1.17 14.98
C ASP A 65 9.10 1.27 13.78
N TYR A 66 9.15 0.29 12.87
CA TYR A 66 8.18 0.16 11.78
C TYR A 66 6.75 0.07 12.31
N THR A 67 6.54 -0.75 13.35
CA THR A 67 5.23 -0.91 13.99
C THR A 67 4.70 0.43 14.49
N LYS A 68 5.53 1.21 15.19
CA LYS A 68 5.17 2.52 15.72
C LYS A 68 4.92 3.53 14.60
N ARG A 69 5.77 3.57 13.57
CA ARG A 69 5.58 4.43 12.38
C ARG A 69 4.25 4.13 11.69
N LEU A 70 3.96 2.85 11.45
CA LEU A 70 2.73 2.42 10.81
C LEU A 70 1.50 2.81 11.64
N GLU A 71 1.55 2.61 12.97
CA GLU A 71 0.46 2.98 13.86
C GLU A 71 0.18 4.50 13.83
N VAL A 72 1.23 5.32 13.83
CA VAL A 72 1.12 6.78 13.72
C VAL A 72 0.50 7.18 12.38
N LEU A 73 0.99 6.64 11.26
CA LEU A 73 0.47 6.95 9.92
C LEU A 73 -1.02 6.56 9.79
N LEU A 74 -1.39 5.37 10.28
CA LEU A 74 -2.78 4.91 10.22
C LEU A 74 -3.71 5.71 11.13
N THR A 75 -3.21 6.17 12.29
CA THR A 75 -4.03 6.94 13.24
C THR A 75 -4.17 8.41 12.82
N ALA A 76 -3.18 8.96 12.13
CA ALA A 76 -3.23 10.32 11.58
C ALA A 76 -4.19 10.43 10.37
N ASP A 77 -4.56 9.31 9.77
CA ASP A 77 -5.40 9.29 8.58
C ASP A 77 -6.87 9.63 8.88
N ALA A 78 -7.42 10.63 8.17
CA ALA A 78 -8.78 11.12 8.39
C ALA A 78 -9.89 10.11 7.99
N LEU A 79 -9.60 9.12 7.14
CA LEU A 79 -10.53 8.07 6.72
C LEU A 79 -10.58 6.91 7.71
N VAL A 80 -9.54 6.74 8.53
CA VAL A 80 -9.45 5.73 9.58
C VAL A 80 -10.25 6.15 10.82
N LYS A 81 -11.01 5.19 11.37
CA LYS A 81 -11.77 5.36 12.62
C LYS A 81 -11.07 4.74 13.82
N ASN A 82 -10.44 3.58 13.62
CA ASN A 82 -9.79 2.84 14.70
C ASN A 82 -8.71 1.92 14.14
N VAL A 83 -7.58 1.84 14.83
CA VAL A 83 -6.44 0.98 14.51
C VAL A 83 -6.19 0.04 15.68
N ARG A 84 -6.02 -1.25 15.38
CA ARG A 84 -5.63 -2.25 16.38
C ARG A 84 -4.41 -2.99 15.88
N VAL A 85 -3.28 -2.76 16.52
CA VAL A 85 -2.00 -3.41 16.23
C VAL A 85 -1.77 -4.55 17.22
N LYS A 86 -1.42 -5.73 16.71
CA LYS A 86 -1.03 -6.91 17.49
C LYS A 86 0.31 -7.45 16.96
N PRO A 87 1.44 -6.91 17.43
CA PRO A 87 2.78 -7.25 16.91
C PRO A 87 3.11 -8.74 17.03
N ALA A 88 2.80 -9.35 18.18
CA ALA A 88 3.03 -10.78 18.42
C ALA A 88 2.25 -11.69 17.44
N ALA A 89 1.08 -11.25 16.99
CA ALA A 89 0.26 -11.94 16.01
C ALA A 89 0.56 -11.51 14.56
N MET A 90 1.51 -10.59 14.36
CA MET A 90 1.82 -9.97 13.06
C MET A 90 0.57 -9.38 12.40
N SER A 91 -0.39 -8.88 13.19
CA SER A 91 -1.72 -8.51 12.70
C SER A 91 -2.04 -7.05 12.95
N VAL A 92 -2.61 -6.38 11.95
CA VAL A 92 -3.18 -5.04 12.08
C VAL A 92 -4.61 -5.07 11.57
N ALA A 93 -5.55 -4.58 12.38
CA ALA A 93 -6.93 -4.36 11.97
C ALA A 93 -7.21 -2.86 11.88
N VAL A 94 -7.72 -2.43 10.74
CA VAL A 94 -8.08 -1.04 10.46
C VAL A 94 -9.58 -0.98 10.23
N THR A 95 -10.26 -0.10 10.96
CA THR A 95 -11.66 0.25 10.75
C THR A 95 -11.71 1.64 10.13
N TYR A 96 -12.47 1.84 9.07
CA TYR A 96 -12.51 3.07 8.28
C TYR A 96 -13.94 3.53 7.98
N LYS A 97 -14.07 4.74 7.45
CA LYS A 97 -15.34 5.38 7.05
C LYS A 97 -15.81 4.84 5.70
N SER A 98 -16.47 3.67 5.69
CA SER A 98 -17.07 3.09 4.48
C SER A 98 -18.15 3.96 3.84
N ASP A 99 -18.68 4.95 4.58
CA ASP A 99 -19.58 5.99 4.10
C ASP A 99 -18.89 7.08 3.28
N LYS A 100 -17.55 7.22 3.39
CA LYS A 100 -16.76 8.26 2.72
C LYS A 100 -15.84 7.72 1.62
N VAL A 101 -15.47 6.44 1.68
CA VAL A 101 -14.54 5.82 0.75
C VAL A 101 -14.95 4.38 0.44
N SER A 102 -14.83 3.98 -0.82
CA SER A 102 -15.07 2.59 -1.23
C SER A 102 -13.96 1.67 -0.72
N ASP A 103 -14.32 0.41 -0.46
CA ASP A 103 -13.38 -0.59 0.05
C ASP A 103 -12.16 -0.79 -0.87
N ALA A 104 -12.34 -0.64 -2.20
CA ALA A 104 -11.23 -0.73 -3.15
C ALA A 104 -10.25 0.44 -2.99
N LYS A 105 -10.76 1.67 -2.93
CA LYS A 105 -9.93 2.87 -2.77
C LYS A 105 -9.23 2.88 -1.41
N MET A 106 -9.93 2.46 -0.35
CA MET A 106 -9.33 2.33 0.97
C MET A 106 -8.22 1.27 1.00
N ARG A 107 -8.40 0.14 0.30
CA ARG A 107 -7.35 -0.91 0.23
C ARG A 107 -6.08 -0.40 -0.46
N SER A 108 -6.21 0.33 -1.57
CA SER A 108 -5.05 0.95 -2.23
C SER A 108 -4.38 1.97 -1.32
N HIS A 109 -5.16 2.83 -0.67
CA HIS A 109 -4.63 3.83 0.26
C HIS A 109 -3.87 3.19 1.44
N LEU A 110 -4.41 2.12 2.01
CA LEU A 110 -3.76 1.38 3.09
C LEU A 110 -2.49 0.66 2.62
N HIS A 111 -2.43 0.21 1.37
CA HIS A 111 -1.20 -0.31 0.77
C HIS A 111 -0.11 0.77 0.79
N ASP A 112 -0.45 1.97 0.31
CA ASP A 112 0.51 3.09 0.25
C ASP A 112 1.03 3.47 1.65
N LEU A 113 0.14 3.54 2.65
CA LEU A 113 0.54 3.79 4.05
C LEU A 113 1.44 2.67 4.62
N ILE A 114 1.17 1.41 4.29
CA ILE A 114 1.99 0.27 4.71
C ILE A 114 3.40 0.34 4.12
N GLN A 115 3.53 0.77 2.86
CA GLN A 115 4.83 0.98 2.22
C GLN A 115 5.53 2.23 2.78
N ALA A 116 4.79 3.32 3.01
CA ALA A 116 5.32 4.58 3.54
C ALA A 116 5.90 4.46 4.96
N ALA A 117 5.43 3.50 5.75
CA ALA A 117 5.99 3.21 7.06
C ALA A 117 7.41 2.58 7.01
N SER A 118 7.86 2.14 5.83
CA SER A 118 9.20 1.58 5.62
C SER A 118 10.25 2.70 5.71
N PRO A 119 11.38 2.50 6.42
CA PRO A 119 12.36 3.55 6.70
C PRO A 119 13.05 4.19 5.46
N GLY A 120 12.80 3.69 4.24
CA GLY A 120 13.26 4.29 2.99
C GLY A 120 12.31 5.29 2.33
N PHE A 121 11.08 5.49 2.84
CA PHE A 121 10.08 6.35 2.20
C PHE A 121 10.26 7.86 2.46
N LEU A 122 11.28 8.28 3.23
CA LEU A 122 11.56 9.70 3.41
C LEU A 122 12.22 10.26 2.14
N THR A 123 11.43 10.53 1.12
CA THR A 123 11.85 11.45 0.06
C THR A 123 11.86 12.85 0.66
N ASN A 124 13.04 13.32 1.05
CA ASN A 124 13.28 14.72 1.38
C ASN A 124 12.77 15.60 0.23
N SER A 125 11.60 16.22 0.40
CA SER A 125 11.18 17.36 -0.41
C SER A 125 11.54 18.65 0.34
N GLU A 126 12.83 18.84 0.60
CA GLU A 126 13.41 20.16 0.91
C GLU A 126 14.23 20.57 -0.31
N LYS A 127 13.56 20.94 -1.40
CA LYS A 127 14.22 21.73 -2.43
C LYS A 127 14.29 23.16 -1.90
N SER A 128 15.46 23.47 -1.34
CA SER A 128 16.08 24.79 -1.30
C SER A 128 15.64 25.63 -2.51
N GLY A 129 14.76 26.59 -2.24
CA GLY A 129 14.45 27.70 -3.14
C GLY A 129 15.46 28.80 -2.86
N VAL A 130 16.25 29.07 -3.89
CA VAL A 130 17.30 30.09 -4.01
C VAL A 130 16.73 31.50 -3.78
#